data_AF-A0A7C7JK96-F1
#
_entry.id   AF-A0A7C7JK96-F1
#
_cell.length_a   1.000
_cell.length_b   1.000
_cell.length_c   1.000
_cell.angle_alpha   90.00
_cell.angle_beta   90.00
_cell.angle_gamma   90.00
#
_symmetry.space_group_name_H-M   'P 1'
#
loop_
_entity.id
_entity.type
_entity.pdbx_description
1 polymer ?
#
loop_
_entity_poly.entity_id
_entity_poly.type
_entity_poly.pdbx_seq_one_letter_code
_entity_poly.pdbx_strand_id
1 'polypeptide(L)'
;MKIAAILNPENGTCKQTLSTLYNLFKSGCEIKEVLLVLENTYHAEKWVLSLSMPLSKEEIEAIKKRYIQKVLAEWEALSGNTDLPVKAEVYEVQKAVKEMDLTDVDLIVLGCLDNKSLCKLIENLDKPILTVKN
;
A
#
# COMPACT_ATOMS: atom_id res chain seq x y z
N MET A 1 11.57 -8.42 -14.38
CA MET A 1 11.30 -7.09 -13.80
C MET A 1 10.63 -7.29 -12.46
N LYS A 2 11.18 -6.72 -11.40
CA LYS A 2 10.69 -6.82 -10.02
C LYS A 2 9.93 -5.55 -9.65
N ILE A 3 8.73 -5.73 -9.12
CA ILE A 3 7.79 -4.65 -8.83
C ILE A 3 7.53 -4.61 -7.33
N ALA A 4 7.55 -3.40 -6.78
CA ALA A 4 6.97 -3.11 -5.47
C ALA A 4 5.74 -2.22 -5.65
N ALA A 5 4.76 -2.35 -4.76
CA ALA A 5 3.58 -1.48 -4.78
C ALA A 5 3.39 -0.80 -3.42
N ILE A 6 3.00 0.48 -3.44
CA ILE A 6 2.60 1.24 -2.26
C ILE A 6 1.16 1.71 -2.47
N LEU A 7 0.27 1.24 -1.62
CA LEU A 7 -1.17 1.49 -1.70
C LEU A 7 -1.67 2.12 -0.41
N ASN A 8 -2.62 3.05 -0.49
CA ASN A 8 -3.39 3.47 0.67
C ASN A 8 -4.88 3.07 0.48
N PRO A 9 -5.30 1.90 0.97
CA PRO A 9 -6.67 1.42 0.77
C PRO A 9 -7.72 2.19 1.59
N GLU A 10 -7.32 3.15 2.43
CA GLU A 10 -8.25 3.99 3.19
C GLU A 10 -8.85 5.13 2.35
N ASN A 11 -8.22 5.43 1.20
CA ASN A 11 -8.68 6.47 0.27
C ASN A 11 -9.64 5.95 -0.81
N GLY A 12 -10.01 4.67 -0.78
CA GLY A 12 -10.98 4.09 -1.73
C GLY A 12 -10.62 2.67 -2.16
N THR A 13 -11.37 2.13 -3.12
CA THR A 13 -11.12 0.79 -3.66
C THR A 13 -9.85 0.77 -4.51
N CYS A 14 -8.96 -0.19 -4.31
CA CYS A 14 -7.69 -0.28 -5.05
C CYS A 14 -7.75 -1.08 -6.35
N LYS A 15 -8.97 -1.32 -6.86
CA LYS A 15 -9.25 -2.15 -8.02
C LYS A 15 -8.42 -1.83 -9.26
N GLN A 16 -8.30 -0.56 -9.64
CA GLN A 16 -7.54 -0.20 -10.86
C GLN A 16 -6.04 -0.48 -10.67
N THR A 17 -5.52 -0.23 -9.47
CA THR A 17 -4.11 -0.49 -9.16
C THR A 17 -3.84 -1.99 -9.11
N LEU A 18 -4.71 -2.76 -8.46
CA LEU A 18 -4.61 -4.22 -8.41
C LEU A 18 -4.75 -4.86 -9.80
N SER A 19 -5.65 -4.34 -10.64
CA SER A 19 -5.76 -4.77 -12.04
C SER A 19 -4.47 -4.48 -12.83
N THR A 20 -3.86 -3.32 -12.60
CA THR A 20 -2.57 -2.97 -13.22
C THR A 20 -1.46 -3.91 -12.76
N LEU A 21 -1.36 -4.18 -11.44
CA LEU A 21 -0.40 -5.14 -10.89
C LEU A 21 -0.60 -6.54 -11.44
N TYR A 22 -1.85 -6.98 -11.59
CA TYR A 22 -2.17 -8.28 -12.16
C TYR A 22 -1.77 -8.39 -13.64
N ASN A 23 -1.98 -7.34 -14.43
CA ASN A 23 -1.54 -7.32 -15.83
C ASN A 23 -0.02 -7.37 -15.95
N LEU A 24 0.70 -6.67 -15.06
CA LEU A 24 2.16 -6.74 -14.99
C LEU A 24 2.64 -8.14 -14.59
N PHE A 25 2.01 -8.75 -13.59
CA PHE A 25 2.27 -10.13 -13.19
C PHE A 25 2.07 -11.12 -14.34
N LYS A 26 0.95 -11.01 -15.06
CA LYS A 26 0.67 -11.82 -16.27
C LYS A 26 1.71 -11.65 -17.38
N SER A 27 2.34 -10.48 -17.45
CA SER A 27 3.40 -10.18 -18.42
C SER A 27 4.76 -10.74 -18.01
N GLY A 28 4.84 -11.52 -16.93
CA GLY A 28 6.07 -12.14 -16.43
C GLY A 28 6.84 -11.28 -15.44
N CYS A 29 6.21 -10.25 -14.86
CA CYS A 29 6.82 -9.47 -13.79
C CYS A 29 6.66 -10.17 -12.44
N GLU A 30 7.65 -10.03 -11.57
CA GLU A 30 7.63 -10.55 -10.21
C GLU A 30 7.14 -9.44 -9.27
N ILE A 31 6.10 -9.72 -8.48
CA ILE A 31 5.64 -8.80 -7.42
C ILE A 31 6.42 -9.15 -6.15
N LYS A 32 7.40 -8.32 -5.79
CA LYS A 32 8.22 -8.53 -4.59
C LYS A 32 7.43 -8.26 -3.31
N GLU A 33 6.69 -7.16 -3.28
CA GLU A 33 5.94 -6.72 -2.10
C GLU A 33 4.83 -5.73 -2.48
N VAL A 34 3.70 -5.83 -1.78
CA VAL A 34 2.62 -4.84 -1.78
C VAL A 34 2.46 -4.29 -0.37
N LEU A 35 2.78 -3.01 -0.20
CA LEU A 35 2.72 -2.33 1.07
C LEU A 35 1.46 -1.47 1.15
N LEU A 36 0.62 -1.77 2.13
CA LEU A 36 -0.56 -0.99 2.48
C LEU A 36 -0.18 0.03 3.54
N VAL A 37 -0.29 1.30 3.21
CA VAL A 37 -0.08 2.42 4.14
C VAL A 37 -1.43 2.90 4.63
N LEU A 38 -1.67 2.79 5.93
CA LEU A 38 -2.90 3.22 6.59
C LEU A 38 -2.70 4.61 7.23
N GLU A 39 -2.61 5.63 6.38
CA GLU A 39 -2.29 7.00 6.77
C GLU A 39 -3.43 7.68 7.55
N ASN A 40 -4.69 7.38 7.23
CA ASN A 40 -5.85 7.89 7.99
C ASN A 40 -5.90 7.24 9.38
N THR A 41 -5.61 5.94 9.49
CA THR A 41 -5.47 5.28 10.80
C THR A 41 -4.32 5.91 11.61
N TYR A 42 -3.20 6.23 10.98
CA TYR A 42 -2.08 6.93 11.63
C TYR A 42 -2.47 8.31 12.16
N HIS A 43 -3.21 9.09 11.34
CA HIS A 43 -3.72 10.38 11.77
C HIS A 43 -4.73 10.23 12.92
N ALA A 44 -5.64 9.25 12.84
CA ALA A 44 -6.59 8.97 13.91
C ALA A 44 -5.89 8.62 15.23
N GLU A 45 -4.85 7.78 15.20
CA GLU A 45 -4.05 7.45 16.38
C GLU A 45 -3.46 8.70 17.04
N LYS A 46 -2.84 9.59 16.24
CA LYS A 46 -2.31 10.88 16.74
C LYS A 46 -3.38 11.78 17.36
N TRP A 47 -4.56 11.86 16.72
CA TRP A 47 -5.67 12.66 17.22
C TRP A 47 -6.21 12.10 18.53
N VAL A 48 -6.39 10.80 18.61
CA VAL A 48 -6.93 10.13 19.78
C VAL A 48 -5.93 10.16 20.96
N LEU A 49 -4.62 10.12 20.68
CA LEU A 49 -3.57 10.39 21.68
C LEU A 49 -3.70 11.79 22.27
N SER A 50 -4.05 12.80 21.47
CA SER A 50 -4.28 14.16 21.96
C SER A 50 -5.51 14.27 22.87
N LEU A 51 -6.43 13.30 22.80
CA LEU A 51 -7.63 13.17 23.63
C LEU A 51 -7.45 12.17 24.79
N SER A 52 -6.24 11.66 25.03
CA SER A 52 -5.93 10.65 26.07
C SER A 52 -6.69 9.33 25.96
N MET A 53 -7.09 8.92 24.75
CA MET A 53 -7.83 7.67 24.52
C MET A 53 -7.12 6.69 23.57
N PRO A 54 -5.82 6.41 23.72
CA PRO A 54 -5.01 5.75 22.69
C PRO A 54 -5.64 4.45 22.17
N LEU A 55 -5.57 4.25 20.84
CA LEU A 55 -5.87 2.96 20.25
C LEU A 55 -4.89 1.92 20.78
N SER A 56 -5.41 0.77 21.20
CA SER A 56 -4.59 -0.35 21.63
C SER A 56 -3.85 -0.97 20.45
N LYS A 57 -2.72 -1.63 20.73
CA LYS A 57 -1.98 -2.38 19.72
C LYS A 57 -2.83 -3.46 19.04
N GLU A 58 -3.75 -4.06 19.80
CA GLU A 58 -4.67 -5.09 19.31
C GLU A 58 -5.66 -4.52 18.28
N GLU A 59 -6.18 -3.31 18.51
CA GLU A 59 -7.04 -2.62 17.55
C GLU A 59 -6.29 -2.27 16.26
N ILE A 60 -5.05 -1.77 16.37
CA ILE A 60 -4.20 -1.46 15.21
C ILE A 60 -3.95 -2.73 14.37
N GLU A 61 -3.59 -3.84 15.02
CA GLU A 61 -3.36 -5.11 14.33
C GLU A 61 -4.65 -5.66 13.69
N ALA A 62 -5.80 -5.49 14.34
CA ALA A 62 -7.09 -5.85 13.76
C ALA A 62 -7.43 -5.02 12.51
N ILE A 63 -7.15 -3.71 12.54
CA ILE A 63 -7.32 -2.80 11.40
C ILE A 63 -6.41 -3.21 10.24
N LYS A 64 -5.11 -3.45 10.50
CA LYS A 64 -4.14 -3.93 9.51
C LYS A 64 -4.64 -5.20 8.82
N LYS A 65 -5.03 -6.22 9.61
CA LYS A 65 -5.57 -7.48 9.08
C LYS A 65 -6.80 -7.28 8.22
N ARG A 66 -7.71 -6.39 8.62
CA ARG A 66 -8.93 -6.09 7.86
C ARG A 66 -8.63 -5.53 6.48
N TYR A 67 -7.67 -4.61 6.36
CA TYR A 67 -7.29 -4.04 5.06
C TYR A 67 -6.50 -5.04 4.19
N ILE A 68 -5.63 -5.85 4.79
CA ILE A 68 -4.97 -6.96 4.08
C ILE A 68 -6.01 -7.90 3.48
N GLN A 69 -6.99 -8.34 4.27
CA GLN A 69 -8.06 -9.22 3.79
C GLN A 69 -8.88 -8.60 2.66
N LYS A 70 -9.19 -7.31 2.73
CA LYS A 70 -9.90 -6.60 1.64
C LYS A 70 -9.09 -6.61 0.35
N VAL A 71 -7.80 -6.30 0.41
CA VAL A 71 -6.92 -6.28 -0.76
C VAL A 71 -6.74 -7.68 -1.35
N LEU A 72 -6.56 -8.70 -0.49
CA LEU A 72 -6.46 -10.08 -0.93
C LEU A 72 -7.76 -10.58 -1.59
N ALA A 73 -8.93 -10.20 -1.08
CA ALA A 73 -10.20 -10.54 -1.71
C ALA A 73 -10.38 -9.87 -3.08
N GLU A 74 -9.96 -8.61 -3.23
CA GLU A 74 -9.94 -7.94 -4.53
C GLU A 74 -8.94 -8.58 -5.50
N TRP A 75 -7.78 -9.01 -5.00
CA TRP A 75 -6.79 -9.73 -5.78
C TRP A 75 -7.32 -11.09 -6.25
N GLU A 76 -7.91 -11.88 -5.34
CA GLU A 76 -8.48 -13.19 -5.65
C GLU A 76 -9.58 -13.11 -6.71
N ALA A 77 -10.41 -12.06 -6.65
CA ALA A 77 -11.43 -11.82 -7.67
C ALA A 77 -10.84 -11.56 -9.08
N LEU A 78 -9.58 -11.10 -9.16
CA LEU A 78 -8.88 -10.82 -10.42
C LEU A 78 -8.00 -11.99 -10.89
N SER A 79 -7.26 -12.60 -9.96
CA SER A 79 -6.24 -13.62 -10.24
C SER A 79 -6.75 -15.05 -10.11
N GLY A 80 -7.82 -15.27 -9.35
CA GLY A 80 -8.25 -16.60 -8.92
C GLY A 80 -7.35 -17.22 -7.84
N ASN A 81 -6.43 -16.46 -7.24
CA ASN A 81 -5.54 -16.89 -6.16
C ASN A 81 -5.37 -15.82 -5.09
N THR A 82 -4.92 -16.21 -3.90
CA THR A 82 -4.64 -15.29 -2.78
C THR A 82 -3.14 -15.06 -2.54
N ASP A 83 -2.30 -15.55 -3.45
CA ASP A 83 -0.84 -15.47 -3.33
C ASP A 83 -0.33 -14.10 -3.77
N LEU A 84 -0.37 -13.14 -2.84
CA LEU A 84 0.13 -11.79 -3.01
C LEU A 84 0.92 -11.42 -1.74
N PRO A 85 2.21 -11.02 -1.84
CA PRO A 85 3.03 -10.67 -0.68
C PRO A 85 2.63 -9.30 -0.13
N VAL A 86 1.54 -9.24 0.63
CA VAL A 86 0.98 -8.01 1.19
C VAL A 86 1.43 -7.79 2.63
N LYS A 87 1.83 -6.55 2.96
CA LYS A 87 2.03 -6.07 4.33
C LYS A 87 1.23 -4.80 4.57
N ALA A 88 0.88 -4.53 5.82
CA ALA A 88 0.17 -3.30 6.19
C ALA A 88 0.87 -2.59 7.35
N GLU A 89 1.05 -1.28 7.20
CA GLU A 89 1.69 -0.42 8.18
C GLU A 89 0.91 0.86 8.43
N VAL A 90 0.98 1.34 9.67
CA VAL A 90 0.29 2.55 10.13
C VAL A 90 1.32 3.65 10.31
N TYR A 91 1.52 4.44 9.26
CA TYR A 91 2.39 5.62 9.28
C TYR A 91 2.03 6.59 8.15
N GLU A 92 2.73 7.73 8.09
CA GLU A 92 2.70 8.62 6.93
C GLU A 92 3.37 7.97 5.73
N VAL A 93 2.81 8.15 4.54
CA VAL A 93 3.26 7.50 3.31
C VAL A 93 4.75 7.69 3.02
N GLN A 94 5.32 8.83 3.44
CA GLN A 94 6.73 9.16 3.25
C GLN A 94 7.67 8.16 3.94
N LYS A 95 7.21 7.48 5.00
CA LYS A 95 7.98 6.46 5.68
C LYS A 95 8.03 5.15 4.90
N ALA A 96 7.05 4.86 4.05
CA ALA A 96 7.00 3.63 3.26
C ALA A 96 8.29 3.39 2.48
N VAL A 97 8.83 4.44 1.87
CA VAL A 97 10.07 4.39 1.07
C VAL A 97 11.29 3.96 1.89
N LYS A 98 11.31 4.27 3.19
CA LYS A 98 12.42 3.92 4.10
C LYS A 98 12.27 2.51 4.68
N GLU A 99 11.04 2.03 4.82
CA GLU A 99 10.71 0.73 5.40
C GLU A 99 10.75 -0.40 4.36
N MET A 100 10.65 -0.07 3.07
CA MET A 100 10.76 -1.04 1.98
C MET A 100 12.21 -1.27 1.55
N ASP A 101 12.58 -2.53 1.35
CA ASP A 101 13.82 -2.88 0.65
C ASP A 101 13.63 -2.77 -0.87
N LEU A 102 14.05 -1.63 -1.42
CA LEU A 102 13.95 -1.29 -2.84
C LEU A 102 15.21 -1.64 -3.66
N THR A 103 16.20 -2.32 -3.05
CA THR A 103 17.50 -2.60 -3.69
C THR A 103 17.36 -3.33 -5.02
N ASP A 104 16.47 -4.32 -5.06
CA ASP A 104 16.22 -5.21 -6.20
C ASP A 104 14.81 -4.99 -6.80
N VAL A 105 14.36 -3.73 -6.79
CA VAL A 105 13.10 -3.30 -7.37
C VAL A 105 13.39 -2.44 -8.60
N ASP A 106 12.73 -2.76 -9.71
CA ASP A 106 12.85 -2.08 -11.00
C ASP A 106 11.76 -1.03 -11.21
N LEU A 107 10.58 -1.25 -10.61
CA LEU A 107 9.40 -0.39 -10.78
C LEU A 107 8.61 -0.31 -9.48
N ILE A 108 8.19 0.90 -9.12
CA ILE A 108 7.29 1.15 -7.99
C ILE A 108 5.92 1.56 -8.53
N VAL A 109 4.90 0.80 -8.15
CA VAL A 109 3.50 1.11 -8.47
C VAL A 109 2.87 1.84 -7.29
N LEU A 110 2.40 3.06 -7.53
CA LEU A 110 1.72 3.89 -6.52
C LEU A 110 0.24 3.94 -6.85
N GLY A 111 -0.63 3.65 -5.89
CA GLY A 111 -2.07 3.69 -6.12
C GLY A 111 -2.89 3.94 -4.87
N CYS A 112 -4.13 4.42 -5.05
CA CYS A 112 -5.02 4.79 -3.94
C CYS A 112 -4.42 5.85 -3.01
N LEU A 113 -3.52 6.67 -3.50
CA LEU A 113 -2.89 7.73 -2.73
C LEU A 113 -3.50 9.07 -3.13
N ASP A 114 -3.71 9.96 -2.16
CA ASP A 114 -4.11 11.33 -2.48
C ASP A 114 -2.97 12.06 -3.20
N ASN A 115 -3.32 13.13 -3.93
CA ASN A 115 -2.35 13.87 -4.75
C ASN A 115 -1.18 14.45 -3.93
N LYS A 116 -1.41 14.84 -2.68
CA LYS A 116 -0.37 15.44 -1.83
C LYS A 116 0.63 14.37 -1.39
N SER A 117 0.13 13.19 -1.01
CA SER A 117 0.93 12.02 -0.68
C SER A 117 1.72 11.49 -1.88
N LEU A 118 1.12 11.46 -3.08
CA LEU A 118 1.82 11.10 -4.32
C LEU A 118 2.99 12.03 -4.64
N CYS A 119 2.79 13.35 -4.64
CA CYS A 119 3.85 14.31 -4.95
C CYS A 119 5.07 14.12 -4.04
N LYS A 120 4.83 13.99 -2.73
CA LYS A 120 5.90 13.77 -1.75
C LYS A 120 6.63 12.44 -1.93
N LEU A 121 5.93 11.38 -2.32
CA LEU A 121 6.56 10.09 -2.59
C LEU A 121 7.47 10.15 -3.82
N ILE A 122 6.99 10.76 -4.89
CA ILE A 122 7.73 10.88 -6.16
C ILE A 122 9.03 11.66 -5.96
N GLU A 123 9.02 12.72 -5.15
CA GLU A 123 10.22 13.50 -4.83
C GLU A 123 11.31 12.71 -4.07
N ASN A 124 10.93 11.65 -3.35
CA ASN A 124 11.84 10.88 -2.48
C ASN A 124 12.26 9.53 -3.08
N LEU A 125 11.74 9.17 -4.25
CA LEU A 125 12.00 7.89 -4.91
C LEU A 125 12.97 8.07 -6.08
N ASP A 126 14.00 7.24 -6.12
CA ASP A 126 15.05 7.21 -7.15
C ASP A 126 14.79 6.14 -8.24
N LYS A 127 13.67 5.42 -8.14
CA LYS A 127 13.25 4.34 -9.05
C LYS A 127 12.17 4.82 -10.02
N PRO A 128 12.01 4.17 -11.19
CA PRO A 128 10.84 4.35 -12.04
C PRO A 128 9.52 4.17 -11.27
N ILE A 129 8.56 5.06 -11.54
CA ILE A 129 7.28 5.11 -10.83
C ILE A 129 6.14 4.99 -11.83
N LEU A 130 5.19 4.11 -11.53
CA LEU A 130 3.90 4.05 -12.21
C LEU A 130 2.80 4.48 -11.22
N THR A 131 2.24 5.67 -11.43
CA THR A 131 1.10 6.15 -10.66
C THR A 131 -0.20 5.71 -11.30
N VAL A 132 -1.01 4.95 -10.57
CA VAL A 132 -2.37 4.57 -10.98
C VAL A 132 -3.35 5.48 -10.26
N LYS A 133 -4.02 6.35 -11.03
CA LYS A 133 -5.15 7.14 -10.52
C LYS A 133 -6.39 6.25 -10.52
N ASN A 134 -7.11 6.25 -9.40
CA ASN A 134 -8.46 5.69 -9.33
C ASN A 134 -9.47 6.60 -10.04
#